data_AF-A0A1G1GZX8-F1
#
_entry.id   AF-A0A1G1GZX8-F1
#
_cell.length_a   1.000
_cell.length_b   1.000
_cell.length_c   1.000
_cell.angle_alpha   90.00
_cell.angle_beta   90.00
_cell.angle_gamma   90.00
#
_symmetry.space_group_name_H-M   'P 1'
#
loop_
_entity.id
_entity.type
_entity.pdbx_description
1 polymer ?
#
loop_
_entity_poly.entity_id
_entity_poly.type
_entity_poly.pdbx_seq_one_letter_code
_entity_poly.pdbx_strand_id
1 'polypeptide(L)' 'MAKLIMFIILALLSAVFILSNTHISKVNFIRWEVEMPTFLLLIVIIIIGIVLGWLGSKAKKKK' A
#
# COMPACT_ATOMS: atom_id res chain seq x y z
N MET A 1 -21.73 -15.60 -1.07
CA MET A 1 -21.72 -15.08 0.32
C MET A 1 -20.32 -14.87 0.87
N ALA A 2 -19.45 -15.89 0.96
CA ALA A 2 -18.09 -15.76 1.52
C ALA A 2 -17.23 -14.63 0.89
N LYS A 3 -17.26 -14.49 -0.45
CA LYS A 3 -16.54 -13.40 -1.14
C LYS A 3 -17.00 -12.02 -0.70
N LEU A 4 -18.30 -11.84 -0.51
CA LEU A 4 -18.89 -10.55 -0.13
C LEU A 4 -18.51 -10.18 1.31
N ILE A 5 -18.53 -11.14 2.22
CA ILE A 5 -18.05 -10.99 3.60
C ILE A 5 -16.56 -10.62 3.60
N MET A 6 -15.74 -11.30 2.80
CA MET A 6 -14.32 -10.99 2.65
C MET A 6 -14.09 -9.54 2.20
N PHE A 7 -14.84 -9.07 1.19
CA PHE A 7 -14.73 -7.68 0.72
C PHE A 7 -15.17 -6.66 1.76
N ILE A 8 -16.24 -6.94 2.51
CA ILE A 8 -16.68 -6.05 3.61
C ILE A 8 -15.60 -5.96 4.68
N ILE A 9 -15.04 -7.09 5.10
CA ILE A 9 -13.95 -7.13 6.09
C ILE A 9 -12.76 -6.31 5.57
N LEU A 10 -12.36 -6.52 4.32
CA LEU A 10 -11.24 -5.81 3.72
C LEU A 10 -11.48 -4.30 3.63
N ALA A 11 -12.70 -3.89 3.29
CA ALA A 11 -13.09 -2.48 3.24
C ALA A 11 -13.05 -1.83 4.63
N LEU A 12 -13.57 -2.51 5.66
CA LEU A 12 -13.53 -2.02 7.04
C LEU A 12 -12.09 -1.90 7.56
N LEU A 13 -11.26 -2.92 7.34
CA LEU A 13 -9.83 -2.86 7.71
C LEU A 13 -9.13 -1.69 7.02
N SER A 14 -9.40 -1.48 5.73
CA SER A 14 -8.81 -0.38 4.96
C SER A 14 -9.25 0.98 5.52
N ALA A 15 -10.53 1.14 5.85
CA ALA A 15 -11.06 2.37 6.42
C ALA A 15 -10.44 2.68 7.80
N VAL A 16 -10.40 1.69 8.70
CA VAL A 16 -9.77 1.83 10.02
C VAL A 16 -8.30 2.20 9.87
N PHE A 17 -7.59 1.50 9.00
CA PHE A 17 -6.18 1.75 8.73
C PHE A 17 -5.93 3.18 8.25
N ILE A 18 -6.72 3.68 7.30
CA ILE A 18 -6.59 5.05 6.80
C ILE A 18 -6.86 6.05 7.93
N LEU A 19 -7.98 5.91 8.63
CA LEU A 19 -8.40 6.83 9.69
C LEU A 19 -7.39 6.88 10.84
N SER A 20 -6.87 5.73 11.27
CA SER A 20 -5.87 5.66 12.35
C SER A 20 -4.49 6.19 11.95
N ASN A 21 -4.17 6.21 10.65
CA ASN A 21 -2.86 6.65 10.16
C ASN A 21 -2.92 8.01 9.44
N THR A 22 -3.95 8.82 9.71
CA THR A 22 -4.06 10.21 9.21
C THR A 22 -3.06 11.17 9.84
N HIS A 23 -2.45 10.79 10.97
CA HIS A 23 -1.43 11.59 11.63
C HIS A 23 -0.21 11.78 10.71
N ILE A 24 0.13 13.04 10.46
CA ILE A 24 1.29 13.42 9.65
C ILE A 24 2.54 12.97 10.40
N SER A 25 3.31 12.08 9.77
CA SER A 25 4.55 11.55 10.33
C SER A 25 5.72 11.98 9.45
N LYS A 26 6.85 12.32 10.09
CA LYS A 26 8.11 12.60 9.39
C LYS A 26 8.71 11.29 8.92
N VAL A 27 8.83 11.14 7.60
CA VAL A 27 9.44 9.97 6.97
C VAL A 27 10.80 10.38 6.44
N ASN A 28 11.84 9.82 7.03
CA ASN A 28 13.22 10.05 6.60
C ASN A 28 13.64 8.94 5.64
N PHE A 29 13.71 9.27 4.36
CA PHE A 29 14.35 8.44 3.35
C PHE A 29 15.87 8.66 3.35
N ILE A 30 16.61 7.81 2.63
CA ILE A 30 18.08 7.84 2.55
C ILE A 30 18.63 9.21 2.16
N ARG A 31 17.90 9.98 1.34
CA ARG A 31 18.34 11.30 0.86
C ARG A 31 17.33 12.42 1.08
N TRP A 32 16.10 12.11 1.47
CA TRP A 32 14.99 13.06 1.51
C TRP A 32 14.17 12.88 2.77
N GLU A 33 13.62 13.98 3.28
CA GLU A 33 12.65 13.96 4.37
C GLU A 33 11.30 14.42 3.81
N VAL A 34 10.25 13.67 4.13
CA VAL A 34 8.89 13.97 3.66
C VAL A 34 7.93 13.89 4.84
N GLU A 35 7.12 14.93 5.01
CA GLU A 35 6.02 14.95 5.96
C GLU A 35 4.75 14.49 5.25
N MET A 36 4.25 13.30 5.62
CA MET A 36 3.00 12.79 5.08
C MET A 36 2.29 11.88 6.06
N PRO A 37 0.97 11.69 5.93
CA PRO A 37 0.26 10.64 6.64
C PRO A 37 0.85 9.26 6.33
N THR A 38 1.06 8.45 7.36
CA THR A 38 1.69 7.12 7.22
C THR A 38 0.89 6.18 6.30
N PHE A 39 -0.44 6.32 6.24
CA PHE A 39 -1.25 5.52 5.31
C PHE A 39 -0.85 5.75 3.85
N LEU A 40 -0.48 6.98 3.50
CA LEU A 40 -0.13 7.37 2.13
C LEU A 40 1.19 6.71 1.72
N LEU A 41 2.18 6.72 2.63
CA LEU A 41 3.43 5.98 2.46
C LEU A 41 3.16 4.49 2.22
N LEU A 42 2.28 3.88 3.02
CA LEU A 42 1.98 2.45 2.93
C LEU A 42 1.28 2.10 1.61
N ILE A 43 0.38 2.95 1.12
CA ILE A 43 -0.21 2.80 -0.22
C ILE A 43 0.86 2.85 -1.31
N VAL A 44 1.79 3.81 -1.25
CA VAL A 44 2.87 3.94 -2.23
C VAL A 44 3.75 2.69 -2.24
N ILE A 45 4.13 2.16 -1.08
CA ILE A 45 4.93 0.93 -0.97
C ILE A 45 4.22 -0.27 -1.59
N ILE A 46 2.91 -0.43 -1.34
CA ILE A 46 2.11 -1.51 -1.94
C ILE A 46 2.09 -1.39 -3.47
N ILE A 47 1.84 -0.18 -4.00
CA ILE A 47 1.83 0.07 -5.44
C ILE A 47 3.19 -0.29 -6.06
N ILE A 48 4.30 0.13 -5.44
CA ILE A 48 5.65 -0.22 -5.90
C ILE A 48 5.83 -1.73 -5.94
N GLY A 49 5.43 -2.45 -4.89
CA GLY A 49 5.49 -3.92 -4.84
C GLY A 49 4.71 -4.59 -5.97
N ILE A 50 3.49 -4.12 -6.25
CA ILE A 50 2.65 -4.63 -7.36
C ILE A 50 3.31 -4.37 -8.71
N VAL A 51 3.81 -3.15 -8.94
CA VAL A 51 4.48 -2.77 -10.19
C VAL A 51 5.73 -3.61 -10.42
N LEU A 52 6.60 -3.75 -9.41
CA LEU A 52 7.80 -4.57 -9.49
C LEU A 52 7.48 -6.05 -9.73
N GLY A 53 6.47 -6.59 -9.02
CA GLY A 53 6.01 -7.96 -9.21
C GLY A 53 5.46 -8.20 -10.63
N TRP A 54 4.72 -7.24 -11.17
CA TRP A 54 4.19 -7.34 -12.53
C TRP A 54 5.29 -7.29 -13.60
N LEU A 55 6.25 -6.37 -13.45
CA LEU A 55 7.42 -6.26 -14.33
C LEU A 55 8.27 -7.54 -14.28
N GLY A 56 8.52 -8.08 -13.09
CA GLY A 56 9.25 -9.35 -12.90
C GLY A 56 8.53 -10.56 -13.50
N SER A 57 7.19 -10.61 -13.37
CA SER A 57 6.37 -11.68 -13.97
C SER A 57 6.41 -11.63 -15.50
N LYS A 58 6.33 -10.42 -16.10
CA LYS A 58 6.50 -10.26 -17.56
C LYS A 58 7.90 -10.65 -18.03
N ALA A 59 8.94 -10.37 -17.24
CA ALA A 59 10.30 -10.78 -17.56
C ALA A 59 10.47 -12.32 -17.54
N LYS A 60 9.81 -13.03 -16.61
CA LYS A 60 9.83 -14.50 -16.57
C LYS A 60 9.06 -15.17 -17.70
N LYS A 61 7.97 -14.55 -18.20
CA LYS A 61 7.21 -15.08 -19.37
C LYS A 61 7.93 -14.95 -20.72
N LYS A 62 9.03 -14.21 -20.78
CA LYS A 62 9.79 -13.93 -22.02
C LYS A 62 11.04 -14.80 -22.18
N LYS A 63 11.31 -15.71 -21.23
CA LYS A 63 12.36 -16.74 -21.29
C LYS A 63 11.74 -18.10 -21.52
#